data_AF-A0A939ZW04-F1
#
_entry.id   AF-A0A939ZW04-F1
#
_cell.length_a   1.000
_cell.length_b   1.000
_cell.length_c   1.000
_cell.angle_alpha   90.00
_cell.angle_beta   90.00
_cell.angle_gamma   90.00
#
_symmetry.space_group_name_H-M   'P 1'
#
loop_
_entity.id
_entity.type
_entity.pdbx_description
1 polymer ?
#
loop_
_entity_poly.entity_id
_entity_poly.type
_entity_poly.pdbx_seq_one_letter_code
_entity_poly.pdbx_strand_id
1 'polypeptide(L)'
;MYYFVDYHCHTRVSGDNSQTMEELVCSAAERGVREICITEHFNFMPGTYCFGRFSYREEDRQRRQTASLWPGIRILLGLEMDYMPDFMPLIRQIGRDLPLDYYIGSCHMSNGRHVWSDSFFEGRPMEEAYREYFLTVADCVREETFDTIAHFDWAKRKGCELKHSGTHGKR
;
A
#
# COMPACT_ATOMS: atom_id res chain seq x y z
N MET A 1 1.65 -7.99 -29.11
CA MET A 1 0.43 -7.99 -28.27
C MET A 1 0.87 -7.62 -26.87
N TYR A 2 0.28 -6.58 -26.26
CA TYR A 2 0.65 -6.14 -24.91
C TYR A 2 -0.18 -6.89 -23.86
N TYR A 3 0.41 -7.10 -22.68
CA TYR A 3 -0.25 -7.68 -21.52
C TYR A 3 -0.21 -6.64 -20.40
N PHE A 4 -1.34 -5.97 -20.15
CA PHE A 4 -1.44 -4.93 -19.14
C PHE A 4 -1.85 -5.52 -17.80
N VAL A 5 -1.17 -5.08 -16.74
CA VAL A 5 -1.40 -5.51 -15.37
C VAL A 5 -1.47 -4.32 -14.43
N ASP A 6 -2.19 -4.47 -13.32
CA ASP A 6 -2.18 -3.53 -12.20
C ASP A 6 -2.06 -4.31 -10.89
N TYR A 7 -1.02 -4.01 -10.11
CA TYR A 7 -0.66 -4.78 -8.92
C TYR A 7 -0.71 -3.97 -7.64
N HIS A 8 -1.16 -2.72 -7.68
CA HIS A 8 -1.30 -1.89 -6.49
C HIS A 8 -2.59 -1.08 -6.56
N CYS A 9 -3.67 -1.70 -6.08
CA CYS A 9 -5.01 -1.11 -6.12
C CYS A 9 -5.82 -1.49 -4.87
N HIS A 10 -6.76 -0.62 -4.51
CA HIS A 10 -7.52 -0.70 -3.26
C HIS A 10 -9.01 -0.65 -3.53
N THR A 11 -9.80 -1.37 -2.74
CA THR A 11 -11.26 -1.22 -2.70
C THR A 11 -11.69 -0.53 -1.41
N ARG A 12 -13.00 -0.42 -1.18
CA ARG A 12 -13.59 0.05 0.08
C ARG A 12 -13.17 -0.72 1.34
N VAL A 13 -12.55 -1.88 1.17
CA VAL A 13 -12.01 -2.67 2.28
C VAL A 13 -10.86 -1.93 2.94
N SER A 14 -9.97 -1.31 2.15
CA SER A 14 -8.89 -0.43 2.65
C SER A 14 -9.41 0.74 3.49
N GLY A 15 -10.62 1.25 3.21
CA GLY A 15 -11.29 2.28 4.01
C GLY A 15 -11.05 3.72 3.55
N ASP A 16 -10.16 3.93 2.59
CA ASP A 16 -9.85 5.21 1.95
C ASP A 16 -10.33 5.30 0.49
N ASN A 17 -10.87 4.20 -0.06
CA ASN A 17 -11.60 4.14 -1.33
C ASN A 17 -13.09 3.79 -1.09
N SER A 18 -13.96 4.09 -2.05
CA SER A 18 -15.39 3.72 -2.02
C SER A 18 -15.75 2.60 -2.99
N GLN A 19 -14.90 2.30 -3.97
CA GLN A 19 -15.20 1.32 -5.02
C GLN A 19 -15.29 -0.10 -4.49
N THR A 20 -16.19 -0.89 -5.06
CA THR A 20 -16.25 -2.33 -4.84
C THR A 20 -15.20 -3.07 -5.68
N MET A 21 -14.88 -4.31 -5.31
CA MET A 21 -14.01 -5.18 -6.11
C MET A 21 -14.53 -5.35 -7.55
N GLU A 22 -15.84 -5.53 -7.71
CA GLU A 22 -16.46 -5.69 -9.04
C GLU A 22 -16.34 -4.42 -9.88
N GLU A 23 -16.60 -3.24 -9.30
CA GLU A 23 -16.46 -1.95 -9.99
C GLU A 23 -15.01 -1.70 -10.43
N LEU A 24 -14.05 -2.01 -9.55
CA LEU A 24 -12.63 -1.87 -9.85
C LEU A 24 -12.20 -2.79 -11.00
N VAL A 25 -12.57 -4.08 -10.93
CA VAL A 25 -12.23 -5.08 -11.95
C VAL A 25 -12.90 -4.77 -13.29
N CYS A 26 -14.18 -4.35 -13.28
CA CYS A 26 -14.89 -3.89 -14.47
C CYS A 26 -14.13 -2.74 -15.15
N SER A 27 -13.80 -1.69 -14.40
CA SER A 27 -13.06 -0.52 -14.89
C SER A 27 -11.69 -0.89 -15.47
N ALA A 28 -10.98 -1.82 -14.83
CA ALA A 28 -9.68 -2.31 -15.31
C ALA A 28 -9.82 -3.11 -16.62
N ALA A 29 -10.81 -4.01 -16.69
CA ALA A 29 -11.07 -4.82 -17.88
C ALA A 29 -11.43 -3.95 -19.11
N GLU A 30 -12.25 -2.91 -18.92
CA GLU A 30 -12.60 -1.94 -19.98
C GLU A 30 -11.37 -1.19 -20.53
N ARG A 31 -10.32 -1.04 -19.71
CA ARG A 31 -9.03 -0.42 -20.09
C ARG A 31 -8.03 -1.41 -20.67
N GLY A 32 -8.42 -2.67 -20.83
CA GLY A 32 -7.58 -3.71 -21.41
C GLY A 32 -6.60 -4.36 -20.43
N VAL A 33 -6.75 -4.13 -19.12
CA VAL A 33 -6.01 -4.87 -18.08
C VAL A 33 -6.43 -6.34 -18.13
N ARG A 34 -5.44 -7.24 -18.07
CA ARG A 34 -5.61 -8.69 -18.18
C ARG A 34 -5.36 -9.42 -16.87
N GLU A 35 -4.65 -8.80 -15.94
CA GLU A 35 -4.42 -9.30 -14.60
C GLU A 35 -4.39 -8.14 -13.61
N ILE A 36 -5.11 -8.29 -12.50
CA ILE A 36 -5.18 -7.30 -11.44
C ILE A 36 -4.95 -7.96 -10.09
N CYS A 37 -4.10 -7.38 -9.26
CA CYS A 37 -3.91 -7.78 -7.87
C CYS A 37 -4.47 -6.71 -6.95
N ILE A 38 -5.49 -7.08 -6.17
CA ILE A 38 -6.12 -6.20 -5.20
C ILE A 38 -5.31 -6.29 -3.91
N THR A 39 -4.71 -5.17 -3.50
CA THR A 39 -3.72 -5.10 -2.42
C THR A 39 -4.23 -4.21 -1.31
N GLU A 40 -5.21 -4.70 -0.55
CA GLU A 40 -5.85 -3.90 0.48
C GLU A 40 -4.85 -3.44 1.55
N HIS A 41 -5.07 -2.23 2.10
CA HIS A 41 -4.29 -1.73 3.22
C HIS A 41 -4.48 -2.62 4.44
N PHE A 42 -3.36 -3.02 5.05
CA PHE A 42 -3.35 -3.87 6.22
C PHE A 42 -2.39 -3.32 7.27
N ASN A 43 -2.96 -2.87 8.40
CA ASN A 43 -2.20 -2.27 9.49
C ASN A 43 -2.69 -2.82 10.84
N PHE A 44 -1.76 -2.98 11.79
CA PHE A 44 -2.03 -3.52 13.12
C PHE A 44 -2.34 -2.48 14.19
N MET A 45 -2.19 -1.18 13.89
CA MET A 45 -2.47 -0.12 14.85
C MET A 45 -3.98 0.11 14.97
N PRO A 46 -4.57 -0.08 16.18
CA PRO A 46 -5.95 0.30 16.42
C PRO A 46 -6.16 1.79 16.17
N GLY A 47 -7.31 2.13 15.58
CA GLY A 47 -7.67 3.52 15.25
C GLY A 47 -7.15 4.00 13.89
N THR A 48 -6.36 3.19 13.17
CA THR A 48 -6.12 3.42 11.74
C THR A 48 -7.37 3.11 10.92
N TYR A 49 -7.52 3.78 9.78
CA TYR A 49 -8.72 3.69 8.95
C TYR A 49 -8.93 2.29 8.35
N CYS A 50 -7.87 1.49 8.21
CA CYS A 50 -7.90 0.14 7.66
C CYS A 50 -7.95 -0.98 8.73
N PHE A 51 -7.80 -0.66 10.02
CA PHE A 51 -7.69 -1.65 11.09
C PHE A 51 -8.90 -2.60 11.14
N GLY A 52 -8.63 -3.90 11.07
CA GLY A 52 -9.64 -4.95 11.21
C GLY A 52 -10.65 -5.06 10.05
N ARG A 53 -10.41 -4.40 8.91
CA ARG A 53 -11.35 -4.41 7.78
C ARG A 53 -11.15 -5.59 6.83
N PHE A 54 -9.93 -6.07 6.70
CA PHE A 54 -9.61 -7.17 5.79
C PHE A 54 -10.01 -8.54 6.35
N SER A 55 -10.60 -9.37 5.50
CA SER A 55 -10.89 -10.77 5.79
C SER A 55 -10.67 -11.61 4.55
N TYR A 56 -9.63 -12.47 4.55
CA TYR A 56 -9.30 -13.31 3.41
C TYR A 56 -10.51 -14.11 2.89
N ARG A 57 -11.33 -14.66 3.80
CA ARG A 57 -12.51 -15.45 3.43
C ARG A 57 -13.55 -14.63 2.64
N GLU A 58 -13.74 -13.37 3.01
CA GLU A 58 -14.70 -12.49 2.34
C GLU A 58 -14.12 -11.97 1.02
N GLU A 59 -12.84 -11.61 0.99
CA GLU A 59 -12.13 -11.21 -0.23
C GLU A 59 -12.10 -12.31 -1.28
N ASP A 60 -11.77 -13.54 -0.88
CA ASP A 60 -11.73 -14.67 -1.80
C ASP A 60 -13.13 -15.04 -2.31
N ARG A 61 -14.19 -14.88 -1.49
CA ARG A 61 -15.57 -15.03 -1.97
C ARG A 61 -15.88 -13.99 -3.04
N GLN A 62 -15.60 -12.71 -2.76
CA GLN A 62 -15.83 -11.61 -3.71
C GLN A 62 -15.06 -11.84 -5.00
N ARG A 63 -13.78 -12.20 -4.92
CA ARG A 63 -12.93 -12.53 -6.07
C ARG A 63 -13.52 -13.60 -6.96
N ARG A 64 -13.98 -14.72 -6.39
CA ARG A 64 -14.60 -15.81 -7.16
C ARG A 64 -15.90 -15.36 -7.84
N GLN A 65 -16.71 -14.54 -7.15
CA GLN A 65 -17.94 -13.98 -7.71
C GLN A 65 -17.62 -13.01 -8.86
N THR A 66 -16.68 -12.09 -8.68
CA THR A 66 -16.29 -11.14 -9.71
C THR A 66 -15.62 -11.85 -10.90
N ALA A 67 -14.78 -12.86 -10.66
CA ALA A 67 -14.14 -13.63 -11.72
C ALA A 67 -15.16 -14.39 -12.61
N SER A 68 -16.30 -14.82 -12.06
CA SER A 68 -17.35 -15.47 -12.85
C SER A 68 -18.11 -14.49 -13.75
N LEU A 69 -18.20 -13.22 -13.35
CA LEU A 69 -18.78 -12.14 -14.15
C LEU A 69 -17.79 -11.61 -15.20
N TRP A 70 -16.49 -11.67 -14.91
CA TRP A 70 -15.42 -11.09 -15.72
C TRP A 70 -14.32 -12.11 -16.09
N PRO A 71 -14.62 -13.16 -16.88
CA PRO A 71 -13.67 -14.26 -17.15
C PRO A 71 -12.44 -13.86 -17.99
N GLY A 72 -12.41 -12.65 -18.56
CA GLY A 72 -11.32 -12.14 -19.40
C GLY A 72 -10.20 -11.40 -18.65
N ILE A 73 -10.31 -11.28 -17.32
CA ILE A 73 -9.32 -10.67 -16.44
C ILE A 73 -9.04 -11.60 -15.28
N ARG A 74 -7.76 -11.86 -15.02
CA ARG A 74 -7.33 -12.63 -13.86
C ARG A 74 -7.30 -11.74 -12.62
N ILE A 75 -7.93 -12.20 -11.55
CA ILE A 75 -8.02 -11.45 -10.28
C ILE A 75 -7.20 -12.20 -9.22
N LEU A 76 -6.20 -11.50 -8.69
CA LEU A 76 -5.32 -11.93 -7.60
C LEU A 76 -5.64 -11.16 -6.33
N LEU A 77 -5.30 -11.72 -5.17
CA LEU A 77 -5.40 -11.05 -3.88
C LEU A 77 -4.03 -10.88 -3.27
N GLY A 78 -3.77 -9.67 -2.79
CA GLY A 78 -2.59 -9.35 -2.03
C GLY A 78 -2.91 -8.43 -0.86
N LEU A 79 -1.87 -8.01 -0.17
CA LEU A 79 -1.95 -7.00 0.88
C LEU A 79 -0.85 -5.96 0.69
N GLU A 80 -1.19 -4.72 0.96
CA GLU A 80 -0.21 -3.68 1.25
C GLU A 80 -0.07 -3.56 2.77
N MET A 81 1.06 -4.01 3.29
CA MET A 81 1.37 -4.05 4.72
C MET A 81 2.39 -2.97 5.06
N ASP A 82 2.02 -2.11 6.01
CA ASP A 82 2.95 -1.12 6.54
C ASP A 82 4.13 -1.79 7.24
N TYR A 83 5.33 -1.27 7.00
CA TYR A 83 6.51 -1.59 7.78
C TYR A 83 6.33 -1.07 9.21
N MET A 84 6.23 -2.01 10.14
CA MET A 84 6.00 -1.74 11.55
C MET A 84 6.97 -2.61 12.37
N PRO A 85 8.14 -2.07 12.79
CA PRO A 85 9.19 -2.85 13.45
C PRO A 85 8.66 -3.73 14.59
N ASP A 86 7.80 -3.18 15.44
CA ASP A 86 7.23 -3.88 16.60
C ASP A 86 6.26 -5.01 16.22
N PHE A 87 5.74 -5.00 14.99
CA PHE A 87 4.78 -5.99 14.48
C PHE A 87 5.36 -6.88 13.38
N MET A 88 6.65 -6.74 13.04
CA MET A 88 7.28 -7.55 12.01
C MET A 88 7.17 -9.07 12.22
N PRO A 89 7.22 -9.62 13.45
CA PRO A 89 6.95 -11.04 13.66
C PRO A 89 5.56 -11.47 13.16
N LEU A 90 4.54 -10.64 13.36
CA LEU A 90 3.17 -10.93 12.93
C LEU A 90 2.98 -10.68 11.42
N ILE A 91 3.58 -9.62 10.87
CA ILE A 91 3.62 -9.35 9.42
C ILE A 91 4.23 -10.56 8.68
N ARG A 92 5.38 -11.06 9.15
CA ARG A 92 6.00 -12.27 8.60
C ARG A 92 5.14 -13.51 8.70
N GLN A 93 4.40 -13.64 9.81
CA GLN A 93 3.47 -14.76 9.97
C GLN A 93 2.35 -14.67 8.93
N ILE A 94 1.76 -13.48 8.71
CA ILE A 94 0.74 -13.27 7.68
C ILE A 94 1.27 -13.57 6.27
N GLY A 95 2.50 -13.15 5.97
CA GLY A 95 3.20 -13.45 4.71
C GLY A 95 3.40 -14.94 4.44
N ARG A 96 3.32 -15.80 5.47
CA ARG A 96 3.43 -17.26 5.34
C ARG A 96 2.09 -17.98 5.42
N ASP A 97 1.19 -17.51 6.28
CA ASP A 97 0.00 -18.25 6.68
C ASP A 97 -1.23 -17.93 5.82
N LEU A 98 -1.29 -16.73 5.22
CA LEU A 98 -2.38 -16.39 4.31
C LEU A 98 -2.06 -16.85 2.88
N PRO A 99 -3.00 -17.53 2.19
CA PRO A 99 -2.81 -17.94 0.81
C PRO A 99 -3.15 -16.78 -0.15
N LEU A 100 -2.36 -15.71 -0.05
CA LEU A 100 -2.39 -14.56 -0.94
C LEU A 100 -1.35 -14.72 -2.05
N ASP A 101 -1.58 -14.03 -3.16
CA ASP A 101 -0.76 -14.08 -4.36
C ASP A 101 0.40 -13.08 -4.33
N TYR A 102 0.31 -12.02 -3.52
CA TYR A 102 1.28 -10.91 -3.54
C TYR A 102 1.29 -10.08 -2.25
N TYR A 103 2.47 -9.64 -1.82
CA TYR A 103 2.65 -8.79 -0.65
C TYR A 103 3.48 -7.56 -0.98
N ILE A 104 2.91 -6.38 -0.70
CA ILE A 104 3.59 -5.10 -0.82
C ILE A 104 3.97 -4.62 0.58
N GLY A 105 5.23 -4.23 0.76
CA GLY A 105 5.70 -3.52 1.94
C GLY A 105 5.63 -2.02 1.72
N SER A 106 4.99 -1.28 2.61
CA SER A 106 4.90 0.19 2.53
C SER A 106 5.49 0.88 3.74
N CYS A 107 5.79 2.17 3.60
CA CYS A 107 6.39 2.97 4.67
C CYS A 107 5.62 4.27 4.82
N HIS A 108 4.39 4.21 5.35
CA HIS A 108 3.60 5.42 5.63
C HIS A 108 4.06 6.14 6.91
N MET A 109 4.75 5.42 7.80
CA MET A 109 5.24 5.91 9.08
C MET A 109 6.77 5.80 9.16
N SER A 110 7.39 6.77 9.82
CA SER A 110 8.80 6.71 10.21
C SER A 110 8.99 7.41 11.56
N ASN A 111 9.66 6.74 12.50
CA ASN A 111 9.90 7.23 13.87
C ASN A 111 8.62 7.78 14.55
N GLY A 112 7.52 7.05 14.41
CA GLY A 112 6.22 7.42 15.01
C GLY A 112 5.50 8.58 14.33
N ARG A 113 6.01 9.10 13.20
CA ARG A 113 5.40 10.19 12.44
C ARG A 113 4.92 9.71 11.08
N HIS A 114 3.77 10.20 10.65
CA HIS A 114 3.25 9.94 9.31
C HIS A 114 4.08 10.72 8.29
N VAL A 115 4.61 10.05 7.27
CA VAL A 115 5.53 10.62 6.29
C VAL A 115 4.89 11.74 5.46
N TRP A 116 3.55 11.76 5.35
CA TRP A 116 2.79 12.82 4.68
C TRP A 116 2.45 14.03 5.60
N SER A 117 2.76 14.01 6.90
CA SER A 117 2.44 15.14 7.78
C SER A 117 3.49 16.26 7.71
N ASP A 118 3.07 17.51 7.92
CA ASP A 118 3.97 18.66 8.07
C ASP A 118 5.01 18.43 9.18
N SER A 119 4.57 17.82 10.28
CA SER A 119 5.41 17.48 11.43
C SER A 119 6.54 16.50 11.10
N PHE A 120 6.46 15.76 9.99
CA PHE A 120 7.58 14.95 9.51
C PHE A 120 8.71 15.81 8.94
N PHE A 121 8.45 17.03 8.46
CA PHE A 121 9.46 17.91 7.88
C PHE A 121 9.81 19.10 8.79
N GLU A 122 9.01 19.36 9.83
CA GLU A 122 9.13 20.51 10.71
C GLU A 122 10.45 20.51 11.51
N GLY A 123 11.05 21.68 11.68
CA GLY A 123 12.26 21.86 12.49
C GLY A 123 13.57 21.34 11.89
N ARG A 124 13.55 20.70 10.71
CA ARG A 124 14.74 20.09 10.09
C ARG A 124 14.91 20.42 8.60
N PRO A 125 16.15 20.33 8.05
CA PRO A 125 16.37 20.32 6.61
C PRO A 125 15.59 19.20 5.93
N MET A 126 15.06 19.49 4.74
CA MET A 126 14.28 18.53 3.97
C MET A 126 15.11 17.29 3.57
N GLU A 127 16.42 17.45 3.34
CA GLU A 127 17.34 16.33 3.10
C GLU A 127 17.37 15.35 4.28
N GLU A 128 17.33 15.84 5.52
CA GLU A 128 17.32 14.97 6.70
C GLU A 128 16.01 14.18 6.81
N ALA A 129 14.87 14.82 6.48
CA ALA A 129 13.58 14.13 6.44
C ALA A 129 13.56 13.01 5.38
N TYR A 130 14.10 13.28 4.19
CA TYR A 130 14.24 12.26 3.15
C TYR A 130 15.20 11.15 3.55
N ARG A 131 16.35 11.50 4.14
CA ARG A 131 17.32 10.52 4.65
C ARG A 131 16.67 9.59 5.67
N GLU A 132 15.91 10.15 6.62
CA GLU A 132 15.16 9.35 7.60
C GLU A 132 14.19 8.38 6.89
N TYR A 133 13.36 8.88 5.97
CA TYR A 133 12.41 8.05 5.23
C TYR A 133 13.10 6.90 4.46
N PHE A 134 14.18 7.19 3.73
CA PHE A 134 14.87 6.14 2.96
C PHE A 134 15.63 5.14 3.85
N LEU A 135 16.02 5.52 5.07
CA LEU A 135 16.53 4.57 6.06
C LEU A 135 15.42 3.62 6.52
N THR A 136 14.21 4.14 6.79
CA THR A 136 13.04 3.29 7.09
C THR A 136 12.69 2.35 5.94
N VAL A 137 12.73 2.83 4.70
CA VAL A 137 12.53 1.97 3.51
C VAL A 137 13.63 0.90 3.42
N ALA A 138 14.89 1.25 3.69
CA ALA A 138 15.98 0.28 3.70
C ALA A 138 15.80 -0.79 4.78
N ASP A 139 15.29 -0.41 5.96
CA ASP A 139 14.99 -1.37 7.03
C ASP A 139 13.83 -2.28 6.64
N CYS A 140 12.76 -1.74 6.03
CA CYS A 140 11.68 -2.54 5.45
C CYS A 140 12.18 -3.58 4.43
N VAL A 141 13.07 -3.19 3.52
CA VAL A 141 13.67 -4.09 2.53
C VAL A 141 14.46 -5.22 3.20
N ARG A 142 15.19 -4.94 4.29
CA ARG A 142 15.96 -5.94 5.05
C ARG A 142 15.11 -6.97 5.75
N GLU A 143 13.80 -6.75 5.89
CA GLU A 143 12.90 -7.75 6.48
C GLU A 143 12.69 -8.96 5.57
N GLU A 144 12.99 -8.84 4.26
CA GLU A 144 12.87 -9.92 3.26
C GLU A 144 11.50 -10.62 3.28
N THR A 145 10.45 -9.86 3.59
CA THR A 145 9.09 -10.37 3.83
C THR A 145 8.13 -10.06 2.69
N PHE A 146 8.43 -9.04 1.88
CA PHE A 146 7.53 -8.52 0.85
C PHE A 146 8.07 -8.79 -0.54
N ASP A 147 7.17 -8.96 -1.52
CA ASP A 147 7.53 -9.15 -2.92
C ASP A 147 7.98 -7.83 -3.57
N THR A 148 7.45 -6.69 -3.10
CA THR A 148 7.79 -5.35 -3.60
C THR A 148 7.59 -4.29 -2.54
N ILE A 149 8.29 -3.15 -2.70
CA ILE A 149 8.10 -1.96 -1.89
C ILE A 149 7.16 -0.97 -2.60
N ALA A 150 6.08 -0.59 -1.91
CA ALA A 150 5.12 0.41 -2.36
C ALA A 150 5.79 1.77 -2.59
N HIS A 151 5.36 2.48 -3.65
CA HIS A 151 5.62 3.91 -3.90
C HIS A 151 6.86 4.45 -3.18
N PHE A 152 8.03 4.00 -3.65
CA PHE A 152 9.34 4.20 -3.05
C PHE A 152 9.68 5.68 -2.75
N ASP A 153 8.95 6.61 -3.37
CA ASP A 153 9.12 8.04 -3.22
C ASP A 153 7.95 8.73 -2.48
N TRP A 154 7.21 8.01 -1.64
CA TRP A 154 6.05 8.52 -0.89
C TRP A 154 6.30 9.86 -0.18
N ALA A 155 7.48 10.02 0.45
CA ALA A 155 7.89 11.26 1.10
C ALA A 155 7.93 12.48 0.17
N LYS A 156 8.10 12.28 -1.15
CA LYS A 156 8.10 13.38 -2.12
C LYS A 156 6.76 14.07 -2.20
N ARG A 157 5.64 13.38 -1.96
CA ARG A 157 4.30 13.97 -2.03
C ARG A 157 4.21 15.21 -1.14
N LYS A 158 4.62 15.09 0.14
CA LYS A 158 4.65 16.22 1.07
C LYS A 158 5.82 17.17 0.86
N GLY A 159 7.02 16.63 0.65
CA GLY A 159 8.21 17.47 0.50
C GLY A 159 8.11 18.41 -0.71
N CYS A 160 7.52 17.97 -1.82
CA CYS A 160 7.23 18.83 -2.97
C CYS A 160 6.19 19.90 -2.61
N GLU A 161 5.12 19.56 -1.91
CA GLU A 161 4.11 20.52 -1.47
C GLU A 161 4.74 21.66 -0.63
N LEU A 162 5.57 21.31 0.36
CA LEU A 162 6.26 22.26 1.24
C LEU A 162 7.31 23.11 0.49
N LYS A 163 7.95 22.54 -0.52
CA LYS A 163 8.89 23.29 -1.37
C LYS A 163 8.16 24.37 -2.18
N HIS A 164 6.98 24.05 -2.72
CA HIS A 164 6.20 25.00 -3.53
C HIS A 164 5.49 26.07 -2.68
N SER A 165 5.06 25.74 -1.46
CA SER A 165 4.46 26.70 -0.53
C SER A 165 5.49 27.65 0.12
N GLY A 166 6.79 27.41 -0.09
CA GLY A 166 7.87 28.24 0.44
C GLY A 166 8.15 28.02 1.93
N THR A 167 7.49 27.06 2.58
CA THR A 167 7.68 26.72 4.00
C THR A 167 9.06 26.11 4.28
N HIS A 168 9.69 25.50 3.27
CA HIS A 168 11.04 24.90 3.37
C HIS A 168 12.08 25.51 2.42
N GLY A 169 11.76 26.64 1.76
CA GLY A 169 12.51 27.20 0.64
C GLY A 169 13.57 28.28 0.96
N LYS A 170 13.93 28.50 2.22
CA LYS A 170 14.99 29.46 2.60
C LYS A 170 15.87 28.90 3.70
N ARG A 171 16.93 28.20 3.31
CA ARG A 171 18.18 28.13 4.07
C ARG A 171 19.34 28.30 3.10
#